data_AF-A0A147JZP0-F1
#
_entry.id   AF-A0A147JZP0-F1
#
_cell.length_a   1.000
_cell.length_b   1.000
_cell.length_c   1.000
_cell.angle_alpha   90.00
_cell.angle_beta   90.00
_cell.angle_gamma   90.00
#
_symmetry.space_group_name_H-M   'P 1'
#
loop_
_entity.id
_entity.type
_entity.pdbx_description
1 polymer ?
#
loop_
_entity_poly.entity_id
_entity_poly.type
_entity_poly.pdbx_seq_one_letter_code
_entity_poly.pdbx_strand_id
1 'polypeptide(L)'
;MRFELSAKCAFSGEILGAKQAIGDTIAKAGPLLVKGAPRGKEEGAARVEGWSVEGNEIRLKISSGRYVRAHDALLRLMKKISAVLGEKHKVGLREIKAIEYRIFFPSQGLPEETRRKIKELPCEVEFSQDGFTIVLRDLGEAEIKARVVDRLVGLAEEILTSAPKPAPVARVVAQGPPVEHPFREDPFEVAKKLGWIDQFPGRGQWIYTAPYTKLLMTIEDMIIDQIALPLGFQEFMFPKLIPLEVIQKMPGYLDELPEGMYYVCPPPRDPEVFSNFKKRLKLTKKIPSDELKNVLKEPAYVLAPAQCEPFYEFFSHRTVRLEDLPFKVMDRSGWTYRWEGGGVEGFVRTQEFRRIELVFIGAPMDVVRIRDEVRDKSIELVEQLGMEWRLLVATPFYLRGGGIEEDISDSTKVATYDIEVRLPYKEDWLEILSLNVHRGKFVETFKIKEVKGREVWTGCCGFGTTRWVAGFLAQHGFDPNRWPESIRGRIGQLPKV
;
A
#
# COMPACT_ATOMS: atom_id res chain seq x y z
N MET A 1 -15.19 9.47 24.87
CA MET A 1 -13.73 9.24 24.87
C MET A 1 -13.07 10.29 25.75
N ARG A 2 -12.15 9.86 26.62
CA ARG A 2 -11.46 10.71 27.60
C ARG A 2 -9.98 10.39 27.57
N PHE A 3 -9.14 11.41 27.64
CA PHE A 3 -7.69 11.31 27.63
C PHE A 3 -7.15 11.84 28.96
N GLU A 4 -6.27 11.10 29.59
CA GLU A 4 -5.61 11.47 30.84
C GLU A 4 -4.11 11.27 30.69
N LEU A 5 -3.35 12.32 30.95
CA LEU A 5 -1.93 12.38 30.69
C LEU A 5 -1.19 12.81 31.96
N SER A 6 -0.30 11.96 32.44
CA SER A 6 0.69 12.29 33.46
C SER A 6 2.03 12.55 32.76
N ALA A 7 2.52 13.78 32.82
CA ALA A 7 3.74 14.19 32.16
C ALA A 7 4.81 14.68 33.15
N LYS A 8 6.06 14.50 32.76
CA LYS A 8 7.27 15.01 33.40
C LYS A 8 8.04 15.82 32.36
N CYS A 9 8.38 17.06 32.71
CA CYS A 9 9.15 17.94 31.85
C CYS A 9 10.39 18.45 32.59
N ALA A 10 11.57 18.20 32.05
CA ALA A 10 12.85 18.53 32.69
C ALA A 10 13.49 19.78 32.07
N PHE A 11 14.13 20.57 32.91
CA PHE A 11 14.76 21.83 32.55
C PHE A 11 16.27 21.84 32.82
N SER A 12 16.99 22.77 32.20
CA SER A 12 18.46 22.86 32.24
C SER A 12 19.05 23.27 33.58
N GLY A 13 18.22 23.69 34.53
CA GLY A 13 18.61 24.21 35.84
C GLY A 13 17.43 24.14 36.81
N GLU A 14 17.67 24.44 38.07
CA GLU A 14 16.65 24.42 39.12
C GLU A 14 15.54 25.44 38.87
N ILE A 15 14.28 25.01 39.02
CA ILE A 15 13.09 25.85 38.73
C ILE A 15 12.18 26.00 39.95
N LEU A 16 12.60 25.51 41.13
CA LEU A 16 11.82 25.62 42.36
C LEU A 16 11.53 27.09 42.71
N GLY A 17 12.50 27.98 42.52
CA GLY A 17 12.35 29.43 42.69
C GLY A 17 11.41 30.10 41.67
N ALA A 18 11.03 29.41 40.60
CA ALA A 18 10.11 29.89 39.57
C ALA A 18 8.67 29.35 39.71
N LYS A 19 8.38 28.64 40.81
CA LYS A 19 7.07 27.99 41.05
C LYS A 19 5.90 28.95 40.90
N GLN A 20 5.99 30.18 41.42
CA GLN A 20 4.92 31.18 41.28
C GLN A 20 4.66 31.55 39.81
N ALA A 21 5.71 31.82 39.04
CA ALA A 21 5.60 32.18 37.63
C ALA A 21 5.02 31.02 36.79
N ILE A 22 5.37 29.78 37.12
CA ILE A 22 4.79 28.58 36.50
C ILE A 22 3.30 28.48 36.83
N GLY A 23 2.92 28.65 38.10
CA GLY A 23 1.53 28.62 38.56
C GLY A 23 0.67 29.69 37.87
N ASP A 24 1.15 30.92 37.80
CA ASP A 24 0.47 32.03 37.11
C ASP A 24 0.28 31.74 35.60
N THR A 25 1.28 31.11 34.98
CA THR A 25 1.23 30.74 33.57
C THR A 25 0.19 29.65 33.31
N ILE A 26 0.13 28.65 34.19
CA ILE A 26 -0.87 27.56 34.12
C ILE A 26 -2.28 28.12 34.37
N ALA A 27 -2.46 28.98 35.37
CA ALA A 27 -3.75 29.61 35.67
C ALA A 27 -4.28 30.45 34.49
N LYS A 28 -3.38 31.15 33.77
CA LYS A 28 -3.71 31.94 32.57
C LYS A 28 -3.78 31.10 31.29
N ALA A 29 -3.52 29.79 31.35
CA ALA A 29 -3.50 28.92 30.18
C ALA A 29 -4.91 28.52 29.71
N GLY A 30 -5.97 28.73 30.49
CA GLY A 30 -7.35 28.35 30.13
C GLY A 30 -7.74 28.66 28.67
N PRO A 31 -7.63 29.93 28.20
CA PRO A 31 -7.92 30.30 26.81
C PRO A 31 -7.07 29.57 25.76
N LEU A 32 -5.83 29.18 26.09
CA LEU A 32 -4.94 28.43 25.20
C LEU A 32 -5.38 26.97 25.05
N LEU A 33 -5.88 26.38 26.14
CA LEU A 33 -6.28 24.98 26.21
C LEU A 33 -7.66 24.72 25.60
N VAL A 34 -8.50 25.77 25.47
CA VAL A 34 -9.77 25.70 24.74
C VAL A 34 -9.65 26.12 23.27
N LYS A 35 -8.57 26.80 22.88
CA LYS A 35 -8.39 27.32 21.50
C LYS A 35 -8.38 26.18 20.48
N GLY A 36 -9.41 26.15 19.62
CA GLY A 36 -9.62 25.13 18.60
C GLY A 36 -10.72 24.12 18.93
N ALA A 37 -11.32 24.19 20.13
CA ALA A 37 -12.58 23.50 20.41
C ALA A 37 -13.74 24.23 19.69
N PRO A 38 -14.73 23.51 19.14
CA PRO A 38 -15.94 24.12 18.59
C PRO A 38 -16.70 24.92 19.65
N ARG A 39 -17.36 26.02 19.23
CA ARG A 39 -18.18 26.84 20.12
C ARG A 39 -19.23 25.99 20.82
N GLY A 40 -19.32 26.09 22.15
CA GLY A 40 -20.24 25.28 22.97
C GLY A 40 -19.74 23.87 23.30
N LYS A 41 -18.52 23.49 22.89
CA LYS A 41 -17.87 22.21 23.27
C LYS A 41 -16.57 22.41 24.07
N GLU A 42 -16.42 23.58 24.69
CA GLU A 42 -15.23 23.99 25.44
C GLU A 42 -15.00 23.13 26.68
N GLU A 43 -16.06 22.57 27.28
CA GLU A 43 -15.94 21.61 28.39
C GLU A 43 -15.22 20.32 27.98
N GLY A 44 -15.26 19.96 26.70
CA GLY A 44 -14.53 18.81 26.16
C GLY A 44 -13.05 19.08 25.87
N ALA A 45 -12.56 20.30 26.12
CA ALA A 45 -11.18 20.70 25.89
C ALA A 45 -10.24 20.30 27.05
N ALA A 46 -8.94 20.50 26.86
CA ALA A 46 -7.95 20.14 27.86
C ALA A 46 -8.02 20.99 29.13
N ARG A 47 -7.77 20.34 30.28
CA ARG A 47 -7.66 20.95 31.60
C ARG A 47 -6.45 20.39 32.33
N VAL A 48 -5.77 21.25 33.10
CA VAL A 48 -4.69 20.84 34.00
C VAL A 48 -5.35 20.45 35.33
N GLU A 49 -5.33 19.16 35.66
CA GLU A 49 -5.90 18.61 36.89
C GLU A 49 -4.98 18.81 38.09
N GLY A 50 -3.67 18.88 37.85
CA GLY A 50 -2.70 19.10 38.89
C GLY A 50 -1.30 19.31 38.34
N TRP A 51 -0.46 19.97 39.12
CA TRP A 51 0.95 20.13 38.80
C TRP A 51 1.80 20.26 40.06
N SER A 52 3.06 19.84 39.96
CA SER A 52 4.07 20.04 41.00
C SER A 52 5.41 20.37 40.37
N VAL A 53 6.32 20.93 41.17
CA VAL A 53 7.69 21.23 40.79
C VAL A 53 8.61 20.51 41.77
N GLU A 54 9.56 19.76 41.23
CA GLU A 54 10.56 18.99 41.97
C GLU A 54 11.93 19.28 41.34
N GLY A 55 12.77 20.08 42.02
CA GLY A 55 14.10 20.45 41.53
C GLY A 55 14.06 21.19 40.17
N ASN A 56 14.51 20.52 39.11
CA ASN A 56 14.50 21.00 37.73
C ASN A 56 13.33 20.46 36.89
N GLU A 57 12.32 19.84 37.51
CA GLU A 57 11.26 19.13 36.82
C GLU A 57 9.87 19.69 37.16
N ILE A 58 8.99 19.69 36.15
CA ILE A 58 7.56 19.93 36.32
C ILE A 58 6.83 18.63 36.08
N ARG A 59 6.00 18.21 37.05
CA ARG A 59 5.02 17.14 36.86
C ARG A 59 3.66 17.75 36.58
N LEU A 60 2.97 17.25 35.57
CA LEU A 60 1.66 17.73 35.13
C LEU A 60 0.69 16.56 35.01
N LYS A 61 -0.55 16.76 35.42
CA LYS A 61 -1.70 15.91 35.09
C LYS A 61 -2.65 16.72 34.23
N ILE A 62 -2.93 16.24 33.02
CA ILE A 62 -3.79 16.89 32.04
C ILE A 62 -4.90 15.93 31.63
N SER A 63 -6.16 16.37 31.71
CA SER A 63 -7.30 15.65 31.17
C SER A 63 -7.82 16.35 29.92
N SER A 64 -8.47 15.63 29.01
CA SER A 64 -9.19 16.23 27.87
C SER A 64 -10.23 15.27 27.30
N GLY A 65 -11.19 15.82 26.56
CA GLY A 65 -12.08 15.05 25.69
C GLY A 65 -11.52 14.92 24.27
N ARG A 66 -12.38 14.90 23.26
CA ARG A 66 -11.97 14.78 21.84
C ARG A 66 -11.32 16.03 21.27
N TYR A 67 -11.50 17.18 21.92
CA TYR A 67 -11.03 18.48 21.45
C TYR A 67 -9.82 18.91 22.25
N VAL A 68 -8.78 19.43 21.58
CA VAL A 68 -7.50 19.80 22.19
C VAL A 68 -6.98 18.67 23.10
N ARG A 69 -6.52 17.58 22.49
CA ARG A 69 -6.10 16.37 23.22
C ARG A 69 -4.96 16.68 24.21
N ALA A 70 -4.87 15.89 25.27
CA ALA A 70 -3.96 16.17 26.39
C ALA A 70 -2.49 16.34 25.97
N HIS A 71 -2.01 15.60 24.96
CA HIS A 71 -0.66 15.79 24.42
C HIS A 71 -0.48 17.12 23.66
N ASP A 72 -1.47 17.58 22.89
CA ASP A 72 -1.42 18.90 22.24
C ASP A 72 -1.40 20.01 23.28
N ALA A 73 -2.22 19.86 24.33
CA ALA A 73 -2.26 20.76 25.46
C ALA A 73 -0.91 20.83 26.20
N LEU A 74 -0.27 19.68 26.42
CA LEU A 74 1.07 19.60 27.01
C LEU A 74 2.08 20.41 26.18
N LEU A 75 2.16 20.17 24.86
CA LEU A 75 3.09 20.89 23.99
C LEU A 75 2.85 22.41 24.00
N ARG A 76 1.58 22.84 23.95
CA ARG A 76 1.20 24.25 24.00
C ARG A 76 1.59 24.91 25.33
N LEU A 77 1.35 24.20 26.43
CA LEU A 77 1.65 24.68 27.77
C LEU A 77 3.16 24.80 27.99
N MET A 78 3.91 23.76 27.62
CA MET A 78 5.37 23.74 27.75
C MET A 78 6.05 24.81 26.90
N LYS A 79 5.52 25.11 25.70
CA LYS A 79 6.00 26.24 24.90
C LYS A 79 5.86 27.59 25.64
N LYS A 80 4.73 27.83 26.32
CA LYS A 80 4.53 29.06 27.11
C LYS A 80 5.41 29.10 28.35
N ILE A 81 5.44 28.00 29.13
CA ILE A 81 6.24 27.91 30.35
C ILE A 81 7.73 28.10 30.03
N SER A 82 8.24 27.43 28.98
CA SER A 82 9.63 27.56 28.57
C SER A 82 9.99 28.98 28.14
N ALA A 83 9.08 29.74 27.55
CA ALA A 83 9.32 31.14 27.19
C ALA A 83 9.46 32.02 28.45
N VAL A 84 8.56 31.85 29.42
CA VAL A 84 8.60 32.60 30.69
C VAL A 84 9.86 32.29 31.50
N LEU A 85 10.22 31.00 31.61
CA LEU A 85 11.43 30.57 32.35
C LEU A 85 12.71 30.98 31.63
N GLY A 86 12.74 30.93 30.30
CA GLY A 86 13.90 31.37 29.52
C GLY A 86 14.15 32.88 29.67
N GLU A 87 13.10 33.70 29.68
CA GLU A 87 13.21 35.15 29.81
C GLU A 87 13.65 35.55 31.22
N LYS A 88 12.91 35.09 32.25
CA LYS A 88 13.03 35.54 33.65
C LYS A 88 14.05 34.78 34.49
N HIS A 89 14.28 33.50 34.18
CA HIS A 89 15.11 32.61 34.99
C HIS A 89 16.30 32.03 34.22
N LYS A 90 16.45 32.32 32.92
CA LYS A 90 17.51 31.80 32.04
C LYS A 90 17.61 30.27 32.02
N VAL A 91 16.48 29.59 32.19
CA VAL A 91 16.39 28.13 32.18
C VAL A 91 15.68 27.64 30.91
N GLY A 92 16.25 26.66 30.22
CA GLY A 92 15.69 26.06 29.00
C GLY A 92 15.03 24.70 29.25
N LEU A 93 13.98 24.39 28.49
CA LEU A 93 13.35 23.07 28.47
C LEU A 93 14.28 22.06 27.78
N ARG A 94 14.50 20.90 28.42
CA ARG A 94 15.39 19.85 27.93
C ARG A 94 14.64 18.61 27.49
N GLU A 95 13.55 18.27 28.17
CA GLU A 95 12.81 17.04 27.90
C GLU A 95 11.32 17.26 28.17
N ILE A 96 10.49 16.67 27.32
CA ILE A 96 9.07 16.45 27.56
C ILE A 96 8.82 14.94 27.49
N LYS A 97 8.27 14.37 28.56
CA LYS A 97 7.96 12.95 28.63
C LYS A 97 6.57 12.73 29.23
N ALA A 98 5.75 11.94 28.56
CA ALA A 98 4.49 11.44 29.09
C ALA A 98 4.75 10.11 29.79
N ILE A 99 4.74 10.13 31.12
CA ILE A 99 5.03 8.96 31.97
C ILE A 99 3.92 7.92 31.85
N GLU A 100 2.68 8.38 31.89
CA GLU A 100 1.50 7.53 31.69
C GLU A 100 0.46 8.32 30.90
N TYR A 101 -0.07 7.70 29.85
CA TYR A 101 -1.14 8.23 29.04
C TYR A 101 -2.26 7.19 28.99
N ARG A 102 -3.41 7.51 29.59
CA ARG A 102 -4.62 6.67 29.57
C ARG A 102 -5.64 7.25 28.61
N ILE A 103 -6.20 6.41 27.75
CA ILE A 103 -7.23 6.80 26.77
C ILE A 103 -8.42 5.88 26.95
N PHE A 104 -9.50 6.42 27.50
CA PHE A 104 -10.73 5.68 27.74
C PHE A 104 -11.69 5.79 26.56
N PHE A 105 -12.07 4.63 26.03
CA PHE A 105 -13.07 4.44 24.99
C PHE A 105 -14.36 3.91 25.61
N PRO A 106 -15.45 4.71 25.63
CA PRO A 106 -16.73 4.22 26.11
C PRO A 106 -17.30 3.22 25.09
N SER A 107 -17.56 1.99 25.54
CA SER A 107 -18.12 0.93 24.71
C SER A 107 -18.73 -0.15 25.60
N GLN A 108 -20.03 -0.37 25.47
CA GLN A 108 -20.74 -1.43 26.20
C GLN A 108 -21.01 -2.61 25.28
N GLY A 109 -20.92 -3.83 25.82
CA GLY A 109 -21.30 -5.04 25.08
C GLY A 109 -20.42 -5.34 23.86
N LEU A 110 -19.11 -5.09 23.93
CA LEU A 110 -18.19 -5.40 22.84
C LEU A 110 -18.22 -6.89 22.49
N PRO A 111 -18.40 -7.26 21.20
CA PRO A 111 -18.24 -8.63 20.74
C PRO A 111 -16.86 -9.19 21.10
N GLU A 112 -16.79 -10.50 21.36
CA GLU A 112 -15.54 -11.16 21.77
C GLU A 112 -14.42 -10.99 20.72
N GLU A 113 -14.77 -11.02 19.43
CA GLU A 113 -13.81 -10.81 18.34
C GLU A 113 -13.22 -9.39 18.37
N THR A 114 -14.04 -8.36 18.52
CA THR A 114 -13.61 -6.97 18.67
C THR A 114 -12.71 -6.82 19.89
N ARG A 115 -13.07 -7.47 21.00
CA ARG A 115 -12.27 -7.48 22.23
C ARG A 115 -10.89 -8.09 22.00
N ARG A 116 -10.78 -9.17 21.22
CA ARG A 116 -9.50 -9.80 20.86
C ARG A 116 -8.64 -8.85 20.02
N LYS A 117 -9.21 -8.25 18.97
CA LYS A 117 -8.49 -7.28 18.11
C LYS A 117 -7.96 -6.08 18.89
N ILE A 118 -8.74 -5.54 19.82
CA ILE A 118 -8.29 -4.45 20.69
C ILE A 118 -7.14 -4.91 21.61
N LYS A 119 -7.16 -6.15 22.12
CA LYS A 119 -6.04 -6.70 22.93
C LYS A 119 -4.74 -6.88 22.15
N GLU A 120 -4.82 -7.06 20.83
CA GLU A 120 -3.67 -7.24 19.94
C GLU A 120 -2.99 -5.92 19.56
N LEU A 121 -3.55 -4.78 19.97
CA LEU A 121 -2.90 -3.48 19.80
C LEU A 121 -1.52 -3.48 20.48
N PRO A 122 -0.51 -2.79 19.92
CA PRO A 122 0.86 -2.77 20.44
C PRO A 122 0.99 -1.85 21.67
N CYS A 123 0.10 -2.00 22.64
CA CYS A 123 0.00 -1.22 23.86
C CYS A 123 -0.72 -2.01 24.97
N GLU A 124 -0.62 -1.53 26.20
CA GLU A 124 -1.38 -2.10 27.32
C GLU A 124 -2.87 -1.71 27.19
N VAL A 125 -3.77 -2.68 27.38
CA VAL A 125 -5.22 -2.46 27.30
C VAL A 125 -5.93 -3.06 28.51
N GLU A 126 -6.70 -2.23 29.20
CA GLU A 126 -7.53 -2.60 30.35
C GLU A 126 -9.01 -2.60 29.95
N PHE A 127 -9.76 -3.68 30.23
CA PHE A 127 -11.20 -3.74 29.96
C PHE A 127 -12.02 -3.51 31.23
N SER A 128 -13.13 -2.79 31.08
CA SER A 128 -14.12 -2.51 32.12
C SER A 128 -15.54 -2.75 31.59
N GLN A 129 -16.55 -2.63 32.46
CA GLN A 129 -17.96 -2.75 32.04
C GLN A 129 -18.40 -1.60 31.12
N ASP A 130 -17.82 -0.40 31.30
CA ASP A 130 -18.20 0.81 30.59
C ASP A 130 -17.39 1.07 29.32
N GLY A 131 -16.37 0.25 29.05
CA GLY A 131 -15.43 0.48 27.96
C GLY A 131 -14.07 -0.18 28.17
N PHE A 132 -13.09 0.30 27.42
CA PHE A 132 -11.69 -0.10 27.59
C PHE A 132 -10.77 1.12 27.66
N THR A 133 -9.61 0.94 28.29
CA THR A 133 -8.58 1.97 28.44
C THR A 133 -7.31 1.48 27.76
N ILE A 134 -6.83 2.27 26.81
CA ILE A 134 -5.48 2.12 26.27
C ILE A 134 -4.50 2.85 27.19
N VAL A 135 -3.42 2.17 27.57
CA VAL A 135 -2.37 2.72 28.43
C VAL A 135 -1.05 2.74 27.66
N LEU A 136 -0.45 3.92 27.55
CA LEU A 136 0.87 4.15 26.98
C LEU A 136 1.79 4.65 28.08
N ARG A 137 3.00 4.09 28.16
CA ARG A 137 4.01 4.45 29.15
C ARG A 137 5.23 5.03 28.46
N ASP A 138 5.86 5.99 29.12
CA ASP A 138 7.14 6.56 28.71
C ASP A 138 7.20 7.14 27.29
N LEU A 139 6.13 7.77 26.81
CA LEU A 139 6.12 8.44 25.50
C LEU A 139 6.99 9.70 25.53
N GLY A 140 7.95 9.80 24.62
CA GLY A 140 8.79 10.98 24.45
C GLY A 140 8.14 12.08 23.61
N GLU A 141 8.82 13.22 23.55
CA GLU A 141 8.39 14.36 22.74
C GLU A 141 8.29 14.03 21.24
N ALA A 142 9.19 13.16 20.74
CA ALA A 142 9.23 12.77 19.34
C ALA A 142 7.97 11.99 18.95
N GLU A 143 7.55 11.00 19.75
CA GLU A 143 6.34 10.20 19.52
C GLU A 143 5.07 11.06 19.60
N ILE A 144 5.02 11.98 20.57
CA ILE A 144 3.93 12.93 20.73
C ILE A 144 3.81 13.83 19.49
N LYS A 145 4.91 14.44 19.04
CA LYS A 145 4.92 15.29 17.83
C LYS A 145 4.64 14.50 16.56
N ALA A 146 5.06 13.24 16.50
CA ALA A 146 4.76 12.34 15.41
C ALA A 146 3.30 11.86 15.39
N ARG A 147 2.43 12.30 16.32
CA ARG A 147 1.00 11.93 16.41
C ARG A 147 0.75 10.42 16.57
N VAL A 148 1.63 9.72 17.29
CA VAL A 148 1.47 8.28 17.58
C VAL A 148 0.15 8.02 18.31
N VAL A 149 -0.17 8.87 19.30
CA VAL A 149 -1.43 8.79 20.08
C VAL A 149 -2.65 8.87 19.16
N ASP A 150 -2.65 9.80 18.20
CA ASP A 150 -3.80 9.99 17.31
C ASP A 150 -4.00 8.81 16.36
N ARG A 151 -2.90 8.22 15.85
CA ARG A 151 -2.96 7.02 15.00
C ARG A 151 -3.49 5.82 15.77
N LEU A 152 -3.05 5.63 17.02
CA LEU A 152 -3.54 4.54 17.86
C LEU A 152 -5.04 4.69 18.18
N VAL A 153 -5.49 5.93 18.44
CA VAL A 153 -6.92 6.22 18.59
C VAL A 153 -7.68 5.89 17.32
N GLY A 154 -7.17 6.29 16.15
CA GLY A 154 -7.77 5.96 14.85
C GLY A 154 -7.92 4.46 14.65
N LEU A 155 -6.87 3.68 14.93
CA LEU A 155 -6.89 2.22 14.83
C LEU A 155 -7.91 1.59 15.78
N ALA A 156 -8.02 2.08 17.01
CA ALA A 156 -9.03 1.61 17.96
C ALA A 156 -10.46 1.96 17.50
N GLU A 157 -10.69 3.18 17.00
CA GLU A 157 -11.99 3.59 16.44
C GLU A 157 -12.35 2.78 15.19
N GLU A 158 -11.37 2.43 14.36
CA GLU A 158 -11.54 1.55 13.21
C GLU A 158 -11.98 0.14 13.65
N ILE A 159 -11.30 -0.48 14.61
CA ILE A 159 -11.69 -1.80 15.14
C ILE A 159 -13.11 -1.78 15.75
N LEU A 160 -13.49 -0.67 16.40
CA LEU A 160 -14.82 -0.50 16.99
C LEU A 160 -15.93 -0.34 15.94
N THR A 161 -15.60 0.29 14.82
CA THR A 161 -16.56 0.59 13.75
C THR A 161 -16.53 -0.43 12.62
N SER A 162 -15.50 -1.29 12.58
CA SER A 162 -15.38 -2.40 11.64
C SER A 162 -16.44 -3.45 11.96
N ALA A 163 -17.65 -3.24 11.44
CA ALA A 163 -18.53 -4.36 11.17
C ALA A 163 -17.83 -5.26 10.13
N PRO A 164 -17.99 -6.59 10.19
CA PRO A 164 -17.59 -7.46 9.09
C PRO A 164 -18.36 -7.00 7.84
N LYS A 165 -17.73 -6.19 7.01
CA LYS A 165 -18.28 -5.84 5.70
C LYS A 165 -18.22 -7.12 4.87
N PRO A 166 -19.33 -7.59 4.30
CA PRO A 166 -19.26 -8.69 3.36
C PRO A 166 -18.25 -8.33 2.28
N ALA A 167 -17.40 -9.29 1.92
CA ALA A 167 -16.43 -9.10 0.85
C ALA A 167 -17.19 -8.56 -0.38
N PRO A 168 -16.76 -7.43 -0.97
CA PRO A 168 -17.46 -6.88 -2.11
C PRO A 168 -17.49 -7.94 -3.21
N VAL A 169 -18.69 -8.31 -3.65
CA VAL A 169 -18.86 -9.29 -4.74
C VAL A 169 -18.61 -8.55 -6.04
N ALA A 170 -17.59 -8.99 -6.79
CA ALA A 170 -17.32 -8.45 -8.12
C ALA A 170 -18.57 -8.57 -9.00
N ARG A 171 -18.90 -7.50 -9.73
CA ARG A 171 -20.11 -7.43 -10.56
C ARG A 171 -19.72 -7.41 -12.02
N VAL A 172 -20.22 -8.36 -12.80
CA VAL A 172 -20.08 -8.34 -14.26
C VAL A 172 -20.92 -7.19 -14.81
N VAL A 173 -20.30 -6.30 -15.59
CA VAL A 173 -20.95 -5.12 -16.18
C VAL A 173 -20.99 -5.14 -17.70
N ALA A 174 -20.13 -5.95 -18.33
CA ALA A 174 -20.19 -6.25 -19.75
C ALA A 174 -19.62 -7.65 -20.03
N GLN A 175 -20.04 -8.27 -21.12
CA GLN A 175 -19.54 -9.57 -21.55
C GLN A 175 -19.61 -9.64 -23.08
N GLY A 176 -18.58 -10.22 -23.69
CA GLY A 176 -18.56 -10.51 -25.12
C GLY A 176 -19.49 -11.67 -25.51
N PRO A 177 -19.76 -11.88 -26.80
CA PRO A 177 -20.50 -13.05 -27.24
C PRO A 177 -19.73 -14.34 -26.89
N PRO A 178 -20.41 -15.46 -26.64
CA PRO A 178 -19.76 -16.76 -26.52
C PRO A 178 -18.96 -17.09 -27.78
N VAL A 179 -17.76 -17.64 -27.59
CA VAL A 179 -16.88 -18.08 -28.69
C VAL A 179 -16.74 -19.60 -28.64
N GLU A 180 -16.57 -20.23 -29.80
CA GLU A 180 -16.27 -21.67 -29.84
C GLU A 180 -14.85 -21.93 -29.32
N HIS A 181 -14.72 -22.87 -28.38
CA HIS A 181 -13.44 -23.23 -27.76
C HIS A 181 -12.89 -24.55 -28.35
N PRO A 182 -12.01 -24.51 -29.37
CA PRO A 182 -11.45 -25.70 -30.01
C PRO A 182 -10.47 -26.47 -29.12
N PHE A 183 -9.97 -25.85 -28.04
CA PHE A 183 -9.05 -26.45 -27.08
C PHE A 183 -9.72 -26.61 -25.70
N ARG A 184 -9.50 -27.76 -25.06
CA ARG A 184 -10.19 -28.15 -23.80
C ARG A 184 -9.26 -28.77 -22.75
N GLU A 185 -7.97 -28.94 -23.06
CA GLU A 185 -6.98 -29.46 -22.12
C GLU A 185 -6.40 -28.33 -21.27
N ASP A 186 -5.73 -28.67 -20.16
CA ASP A 186 -4.98 -27.67 -19.39
C ASP A 186 -3.77 -27.18 -20.22
N PRO A 187 -3.71 -25.89 -20.61
CA PRO A 187 -2.62 -25.38 -21.43
C PRO A 187 -1.27 -25.48 -20.73
N PHE A 188 -1.23 -25.48 -19.39
CA PHE A 188 0.03 -25.61 -18.65
C PHE A 188 0.65 -27.00 -18.83
N GLU A 189 -0.14 -28.06 -18.67
CA GLU A 189 0.33 -29.45 -18.86
C GLU A 189 0.73 -29.71 -20.31
N VAL A 190 -0.01 -29.17 -21.27
CA VAL A 190 0.34 -29.29 -22.70
C VAL A 190 1.61 -28.50 -23.02
N ALA A 191 1.77 -27.27 -22.52
CA ALA A 191 2.99 -26.49 -22.73
C ALA A 191 4.23 -27.21 -22.18
N LYS A 192 4.12 -27.84 -21.01
CA LYS A 192 5.19 -28.64 -20.40
C LYS A 192 5.53 -29.85 -21.26
N LYS A 193 4.52 -30.60 -21.71
CA LYS A 193 4.69 -31.77 -22.59
C LYS A 193 5.36 -31.40 -23.92
N LEU A 194 5.02 -30.24 -24.47
CA LEU A 194 5.59 -29.73 -25.71
C LEU A 194 6.96 -29.06 -25.52
N GLY A 195 7.45 -28.89 -24.28
CA GLY A 195 8.70 -28.18 -24.00
C GLY A 195 8.62 -26.66 -24.24
N TRP A 196 7.43 -26.09 -24.30
CA TRP A 196 7.23 -24.63 -24.34
C TRP A 196 7.60 -23.97 -23.00
N ILE A 197 7.52 -24.76 -21.93
CA ILE A 197 8.01 -24.41 -20.60
C ILE A 197 8.77 -25.57 -19.98
N ASP A 198 9.64 -25.24 -19.04
CA ASP A 198 10.32 -26.20 -18.17
C ASP A 198 10.32 -25.71 -16.71
N GLN A 199 10.46 -26.65 -15.78
CA GLN A 199 10.44 -26.37 -14.36
C GLN A 199 11.70 -25.63 -13.93
N PHE A 200 11.54 -24.50 -13.25
CA PHE A 200 12.62 -23.88 -12.49
C PHE A 200 12.59 -24.37 -11.03
N PRO A 201 13.73 -24.51 -10.34
CA PRO A 201 13.74 -25.03 -8.96
C PRO A 201 12.95 -24.19 -7.96
N GLY A 202 12.78 -22.88 -8.23
CA GLY A 202 12.03 -22.00 -7.37
C GLY A 202 10.52 -22.19 -7.49
N ARG A 203 9.81 -22.01 -6.37
CA ARG A 203 8.37 -22.23 -6.28
C ARG A 203 7.63 -21.28 -7.24
N GLY A 204 6.77 -21.82 -8.10
CA GLY A 204 5.96 -21.03 -9.03
C GLY A 204 6.76 -20.21 -10.03
N GLN A 205 7.98 -20.68 -10.35
CA GLN A 205 8.85 -20.11 -11.39
C GLN A 205 9.01 -21.14 -12.52
N TRP A 206 9.13 -20.65 -13.74
CA TRP A 206 9.20 -21.46 -14.95
C TRP A 206 10.24 -20.89 -15.91
N ILE A 207 10.90 -21.77 -16.65
CA ILE A 207 11.67 -21.39 -17.83
C ILE A 207 10.70 -21.40 -19.01
N TYR A 208 10.63 -20.29 -19.73
CA TYR A 208 9.82 -20.16 -20.93
C TYR A 208 10.72 -20.27 -22.15
N THR A 209 10.48 -21.27 -23.01
CA THR A 209 11.34 -21.52 -24.17
C THR A 209 10.93 -20.62 -25.36
N ALA A 210 11.61 -20.78 -26.49
CA ALA A 210 11.47 -19.91 -27.64
C ALA A 210 10.02 -19.75 -28.15
N PRO A 211 9.21 -20.81 -28.35
CA PRO A 211 7.85 -20.64 -28.88
C PRO A 211 6.92 -19.89 -27.94
N TYR A 212 6.97 -20.19 -26.63
CA TYR A 212 6.20 -19.44 -25.63
C TYR A 212 6.63 -17.97 -25.61
N THR A 213 7.95 -17.73 -25.60
CA THR A 213 8.50 -16.37 -25.55
C THR A 213 8.09 -15.57 -26.78
N LYS A 214 8.10 -16.18 -27.97
CA LYS A 214 7.64 -15.53 -29.21
C LYS A 214 6.16 -15.15 -29.13
N LEU A 215 5.31 -16.02 -28.62
CA LEU A 215 3.88 -15.73 -28.41
C LEU A 215 3.70 -14.58 -27.41
N LEU A 216 4.34 -14.66 -26.24
CA LEU A 216 4.27 -13.61 -25.20
C LEU A 216 4.70 -12.25 -25.74
N MET A 217 5.85 -12.19 -26.41
CA MET A 217 6.38 -10.93 -26.97
C MET A 217 5.46 -10.38 -28.06
N THR A 218 4.84 -11.25 -28.87
CA THR A 218 3.91 -10.79 -29.90
C THR A 218 2.63 -10.21 -29.30
N ILE A 219 2.10 -10.80 -28.22
CA ILE A 219 0.98 -10.23 -27.47
C ILE A 219 1.38 -8.90 -26.84
N GLU A 220 2.58 -8.79 -26.26
CA GLU A 220 3.10 -7.54 -25.73
C GLU A 220 3.20 -6.45 -26.81
N ASP A 221 3.75 -6.78 -27.98
CA ASP A 221 3.83 -5.86 -29.12
C ASP A 221 2.44 -5.42 -29.58
N MET A 222 1.45 -6.33 -29.61
CA MET A 222 0.06 -5.97 -29.94
C MET A 222 -0.56 -5.01 -28.94
N ILE A 223 -0.36 -5.21 -27.63
CA ILE A 223 -0.81 -4.30 -26.57
C ILE A 223 -0.16 -2.92 -26.77
N ILE A 224 1.13 -2.88 -27.06
CA ILE A 224 1.88 -1.63 -27.25
C ILE A 224 1.40 -0.88 -28.50
N ASP A 225 1.37 -1.57 -29.64
CA ASP A 225 1.06 -0.98 -30.95
C ASP A 225 -0.39 -0.52 -31.07
N GLN A 226 -1.33 -1.23 -30.45
CA GLN A 226 -2.77 -1.00 -30.65
C GLN A 226 -3.40 -0.21 -29.50
N ILE A 227 -2.77 -0.22 -28.32
CA ILE A 227 -3.29 0.42 -27.11
C ILE A 227 -2.35 1.53 -26.64
N ALA A 228 -1.14 1.18 -26.20
CA ALA A 228 -0.28 2.14 -25.49
C ALA A 228 0.19 3.30 -26.38
N LEU A 229 0.77 3.02 -27.55
CA LEU A 229 1.29 4.05 -28.44
C LEU A 229 0.18 4.93 -29.05
N PRO A 230 -0.96 4.39 -29.54
CA PRO A 230 -2.06 5.21 -30.04
C PRO A 230 -2.67 6.12 -28.96
N LEU A 231 -2.67 5.68 -27.69
CA LEU A 231 -3.09 6.49 -26.56
C LEU A 231 -1.98 7.40 -26.02
N GLY A 232 -0.83 7.48 -26.68
CA GLY A 232 0.25 8.42 -26.36
C GLY A 232 1.05 8.09 -25.11
N PHE A 233 1.07 6.83 -24.66
CA PHE A 233 2.00 6.38 -23.63
C PHE A 233 3.44 6.33 -24.15
N GLN A 234 4.40 6.73 -23.32
CA GLN A 234 5.83 6.67 -23.64
C GLN A 234 6.54 5.58 -22.83
N GLU A 235 7.52 4.89 -23.41
CA GLU A 235 8.28 3.85 -22.69
C GLU A 235 9.18 4.44 -21.60
N PHE A 236 9.06 3.89 -20.40
CA PHE A 236 9.94 4.10 -19.26
C PHE A 236 10.52 2.74 -18.83
N MET A 237 11.65 2.78 -18.12
CA MET A 237 12.21 1.62 -17.44
C MET A 237 12.14 1.83 -15.94
N PHE A 238 11.26 1.09 -15.27
CA PHE A 238 11.11 1.15 -13.83
C PHE A 238 11.99 0.12 -13.10
N PRO A 239 12.66 0.53 -12.00
CA PRO A 239 13.32 -0.41 -11.09
C PRO A 239 12.36 -1.52 -10.62
N LYS A 240 12.90 -2.73 -10.40
CA LYS A 240 12.16 -3.88 -9.87
C LYS A 240 12.60 -4.31 -8.46
N LEU A 241 13.60 -3.63 -7.91
CA LEU A 241 14.04 -3.73 -6.52
C LEU A 241 13.60 -2.43 -5.81
N ILE A 242 12.51 -2.51 -5.05
CA ILE A 242 11.81 -1.33 -4.53
C ILE A 242 12.19 -1.11 -3.07
N PRO A 243 12.70 0.07 -2.68
CA PRO A 243 13.02 0.36 -1.28
C PRO A 243 11.79 0.24 -0.37
N LEU A 244 11.98 -0.25 0.86
CA LEU A 244 10.89 -0.35 1.84
C LEU A 244 10.25 1.00 2.14
N GLU A 245 11.01 2.10 2.08
CA GLU A 245 10.51 3.46 2.26
C GLU A 245 9.58 3.90 1.12
N VAL A 246 9.73 3.34 -0.08
CA VAL A 246 8.80 3.57 -1.19
C VAL A 246 7.53 2.77 -0.97
N ILE A 247 7.63 1.49 -0.59
CA ILE A 247 6.46 0.66 -0.26
C ILE A 247 5.69 1.21 0.93
N GLN A 248 6.36 1.81 1.92
CA GLN A 248 5.70 2.45 3.05
C GLN A 248 4.74 3.58 2.63
N LYS A 249 4.99 4.22 1.49
CA LYS A 249 4.11 5.25 0.92
C LYS A 249 2.98 4.65 0.06
N MET A 250 3.03 3.35 -0.25
CA MET A 250 2.03 2.64 -1.05
C MET A 250 0.93 2.07 -0.14
N PRO A 251 -0.30 2.61 -0.17
CA PRO A 251 -1.37 2.11 0.68
C PRO A 251 -1.86 0.73 0.24
N GLY A 252 -2.22 -0.13 1.21
CA GLY A 252 -2.65 -1.51 0.95
C GLY A 252 -1.51 -2.51 0.74
N TYR A 253 -0.27 -2.11 1.03
CA TYR A 253 0.92 -2.96 0.91
C TYR A 253 1.46 -3.39 2.27
N LEU A 254 2.31 -2.59 2.92
CA LEU A 254 2.88 -3.02 4.22
C LEU A 254 1.84 -3.11 5.34
N ASP A 255 0.73 -2.39 5.20
CA ASP A 255 -0.40 -2.33 6.12
C ASP A 255 -1.44 -3.44 5.90
N GLU A 256 -1.59 -3.96 4.68
CA GLU A 256 -2.61 -4.99 4.35
C GLU A 256 -2.05 -6.31 3.78
N LEU A 257 -0.88 -6.30 3.12
CA LEU A 257 -0.28 -7.46 2.44
C LEU A 257 1.23 -7.65 2.70
N PRO A 258 1.74 -7.48 3.94
CA PRO A 258 3.16 -7.71 4.22
C PRO A 258 3.60 -9.16 3.92
N GLU A 259 2.70 -10.14 4.01
CA GLU A 259 2.95 -11.55 3.73
C GLU A 259 2.97 -11.91 2.23
N GLY A 260 2.55 -10.99 1.35
CA GLY A 260 2.46 -11.19 -0.10
C GLY A 260 3.72 -10.82 -0.89
N MET A 261 4.80 -10.40 -0.22
CA MET A 261 5.99 -9.81 -0.84
C MET A 261 7.26 -10.60 -0.58
N TYR A 262 8.21 -10.49 -1.52
CA TYR A 262 9.57 -10.96 -1.35
C TYR A 262 10.46 -9.86 -0.80
N TYR A 263 10.99 -10.05 0.40
CA TYR A 263 11.92 -9.12 1.03
C TYR A 263 13.36 -9.40 0.61
N VAL A 264 14.14 -8.34 0.37
CA VAL A 264 15.51 -8.44 -0.12
C VAL A 264 16.46 -7.78 0.88
N CYS A 265 17.41 -8.58 1.36
CA CYS A 265 18.46 -8.18 2.28
C CYS A 265 19.78 -7.97 1.53
N PRO A 266 20.39 -6.77 1.57
CA PRO A 266 21.70 -6.55 0.96
C PRO A 266 22.82 -7.13 1.84
N PRO A 267 23.93 -7.60 1.25
CA PRO A 267 25.11 -7.97 2.01
C PRO A 267 25.89 -6.75 2.53
N PRO A 268 26.73 -6.91 3.57
CA PRO A 268 27.75 -5.93 3.93
C PRO A 268 28.83 -5.82 2.84
N ARG A 269 29.54 -4.67 2.81
CA ARG A 269 30.63 -4.44 1.85
C ARG A 269 31.92 -5.15 2.22
N ASP A 270 32.14 -5.40 3.51
CA ASP A 270 33.34 -6.08 4.00
C ASP A 270 33.28 -7.58 3.62
N PRO A 271 34.17 -8.06 2.72
CA PRO A 271 34.17 -9.45 2.30
C PRO A 271 34.59 -10.44 3.39
N GLU A 272 35.30 -10.00 4.44
CA GLU A 272 35.76 -10.87 5.53
C GLU A 272 34.59 -11.41 6.36
N VAL A 273 33.46 -10.70 6.39
CA VAL A 273 32.24 -11.16 7.07
C VAL A 273 31.71 -12.47 6.47
N PHE A 274 32.01 -12.75 5.19
CA PHE A 274 31.66 -14.02 4.52
C PHE A 274 32.73 -15.11 4.63
N SER A 275 33.84 -14.90 5.35
CA SER A 275 34.96 -15.85 5.43
C SER A 275 34.52 -17.23 5.94
N ASN A 276 33.74 -17.25 7.03
CA ASN A 276 33.21 -18.50 7.61
C ASN A 276 32.18 -19.18 6.69
N PHE A 277 31.27 -18.40 6.11
CA PHE A 277 30.29 -18.88 5.13
C PHE A 277 30.99 -19.61 3.97
N LYS A 278 32.02 -18.99 3.38
CA LYS A 278 32.80 -19.57 2.26
C LYS A 278 33.50 -20.87 2.67
N LYS A 279 34.15 -20.89 3.85
CA LYS A 279 34.84 -22.08 4.38
C LYS A 279 33.85 -23.25 4.57
N ARG A 280 32.70 -23.00 5.22
CA ARG A 280 31.68 -24.03 5.42
C ARG A 280 31.09 -24.52 4.11
N LEU A 281 30.71 -23.62 3.20
CA LEU A 281 30.20 -24.01 1.88
C LEU A 281 31.22 -24.90 1.14
N LYS A 282 32.52 -24.56 1.19
CA LYS A 282 33.58 -25.34 0.54
C LYS A 282 33.73 -26.74 1.15
N LEU A 283 33.64 -26.85 2.48
CA LEU A 283 33.80 -28.10 3.23
C LEU A 283 32.57 -29.01 3.14
N THR A 284 31.37 -28.47 3.29
CA THR A 284 30.13 -29.26 3.38
C THR A 284 29.44 -29.44 2.03
N LYS A 285 29.75 -28.59 1.03
CA LYS A 285 29.02 -28.47 -0.25
C LYS A 285 27.52 -28.20 -0.08
N LYS A 286 27.11 -27.71 1.10
CA LYS A 286 25.73 -27.32 1.44
C LYS A 286 25.70 -25.83 1.79
N ILE A 287 24.61 -25.15 1.44
CA ILE A 287 24.41 -23.74 1.75
C ILE A 287 24.20 -23.58 3.27
N PRO A 288 25.07 -22.87 4.00
CA PRO A 288 24.91 -22.64 5.43
C PRO A 288 23.95 -21.46 5.67
N SER A 289 22.65 -21.70 5.53
CA SER A 289 21.61 -20.65 5.55
C SER A 289 21.59 -19.81 6.84
N ASP A 290 21.85 -20.41 8.00
CA ASP A 290 21.89 -19.67 9.28
C ASP A 290 23.02 -18.65 9.30
N GLU A 291 24.20 -19.00 8.76
CA GLU A 291 25.31 -18.05 8.64
C GLU A 291 25.00 -16.96 7.63
N LEU A 292 24.38 -17.33 6.50
CA LEU A 292 23.96 -16.35 5.52
C LEU A 292 23.01 -15.33 6.16
N LYS A 293 22.01 -15.79 6.92
CA LYS A 293 21.07 -14.92 7.65
C LYS A 293 21.78 -13.98 8.62
N ASN A 294 22.78 -14.46 9.36
CA ASN A 294 23.51 -13.65 10.34
C ASN A 294 24.45 -12.60 9.73
N VAL A 295 24.89 -12.81 8.47
CA VAL A 295 25.81 -11.90 7.77
C VAL A 295 25.07 -10.82 6.97
N LEU A 296 23.88 -11.15 6.46
CA LEU A 296 23.06 -10.20 5.70
C LEU A 296 22.61 -9.03 6.60
N LYS A 297 22.43 -7.87 5.98
CA LYS A 297 21.80 -6.73 6.65
C LYS A 297 20.30 -6.94 6.78
N GLU A 298 19.66 -6.08 7.57
CA GLU A 298 18.20 -6.01 7.63
C GLU A 298 17.59 -5.83 6.22
N PRO A 299 16.36 -6.33 6.00
CA PRO A 299 15.63 -6.09 4.76
C PRO A 299 15.57 -4.60 4.46
N ALA A 300 15.90 -4.22 3.23
CA ALA A 300 15.88 -2.82 2.79
C ALA A 300 15.01 -2.61 1.55
N TYR A 301 14.65 -3.70 0.86
CA TYR A 301 13.88 -3.64 -0.37
C TYR A 301 12.86 -4.78 -0.42
N VAL A 302 11.94 -4.68 -1.35
CA VAL A 302 11.14 -5.79 -1.86
C VAL A 302 11.37 -5.97 -3.36
N LEU A 303 11.13 -7.17 -3.88
CA LEU A 303 10.92 -7.34 -5.32
C LEU A 303 9.54 -6.77 -5.68
N ALA A 304 9.45 -5.97 -6.74
CA ALA A 304 8.26 -5.18 -7.07
C ALA A 304 6.98 -6.05 -7.19
N PRO A 305 5.98 -5.88 -6.30
CA PRO A 305 4.68 -6.56 -6.41
C PRO A 305 3.65 -5.82 -7.28
N ALA A 306 3.80 -4.50 -7.45
CA ALA A 306 2.85 -3.61 -8.13
C ALA A 306 3.34 -3.09 -9.48
N GLN A 307 4.66 -3.01 -9.71
CA GLN A 307 5.34 -2.47 -10.90
C GLN A 307 5.18 -0.96 -11.12
N CYS A 308 4.11 -0.33 -10.62
CA CYS A 308 3.88 1.12 -10.68
C CYS A 308 4.53 1.93 -9.54
N GLU A 309 5.14 1.30 -8.54
CA GLU A 309 5.71 1.98 -7.37
C GLU A 309 6.72 3.07 -7.75
N PRO A 310 7.65 2.83 -8.71
CA PRO A 310 8.62 3.86 -9.12
C PRO A 310 8.01 5.07 -9.80
N PHE A 311 6.82 4.95 -10.40
CA PHE A 311 6.13 6.09 -11.02
C PHE A 311 5.75 7.14 -9.99
N TYR A 312 5.16 6.73 -8.87
CA TYR A 312 4.80 7.66 -7.81
C TYR A 312 6.03 8.24 -7.13
N GLU A 313 7.09 7.44 -6.96
CA GLU A 313 8.35 7.95 -6.42
C GLU A 313 9.02 8.96 -7.36
N PHE A 314 8.86 8.82 -8.68
CA PHE A 314 9.32 9.83 -9.64
C PHE A 314 8.65 11.19 -9.43
N PHE A 315 7.39 11.22 -8.96
CA PHE A 315 6.68 12.46 -8.61
C PHE A 315 6.76 12.84 -7.12
N SER A 316 7.40 12.02 -6.29
CA SER A 316 7.51 12.22 -4.84
C SER A 316 7.96 13.63 -4.50
N HIS A 317 7.17 14.35 -3.69
CA HIS A 317 7.41 15.73 -3.27
C HIS A 317 7.50 16.78 -4.40
N ARG A 318 7.18 16.44 -5.65
CA ARG A 318 7.21 17.38 -6.77
C ARG A 318 5.92 18.21 -6.82
N THR A 319 6.04 19.38 -7.44
CA THR A 319 4.90 20.22 -7.80
C THR A 319 4.67 20.12 -9.31
N VAL A 320 3.44 19.80 -9.71
CA VAL A 320 3.01 19.65 -11.11
C VAL A 320 2.08 20.82 -11.49
N ARG A 321 1.90 21.02 -12.80
CA ARG A 321 0.93 21.95 -13.37
C ARG A 321 -0.03 21.14 -14.24
N LEU A 322 -1.34 21.31 -14.05
CA LEU A 322 -2.31 20.60 -14.90
C LEU A 322 -2.14 20.93 -16.39
N GLU A 323 -1.59 22.10 -16.71
CA GLU A 323 -1.29 22.53 -18.08
C GLU A 323 -0.21 21.67 -18.75
N ASP A 324 0.62 20.94 -18.00
CA ASP A 324 1.62 19.99 -18.51
C ASP A 324 1.13 18.53 -18.47
N LEU A 325 -0.12 18.30 -18.07
CA LEU A 325 -0.74 16.98 -17.89
C LEU A 325 -1.84 16.75 -18.96
N PRO A 326 -2.23 15.49 -19.26
CA PRO A 326 -1.85 14.24 -18.60
C PRO A 326 -0.45 13.75 -18.98
N PHE A 327 0.27 13.21 -17.99
CA PHE A 327 1.53 12.50 -18.20
C PHE A 327 1.29 11.00 -18.18
N LYS A 328 1.70 10.29 -19.24
CA LYS A 328 1.35 8.89 -19.52
C LYS A 328 2.61 8.11 -19.89
N VAL A 329 2.95 7.08 -19.13
CA VAL A 329 4.11 6.22 -19.43
C VAL A 329 3.80 4.75 -19.22
N MET A 330 4.54 3.89 -19.91
CA MET A 330 4.44 2.45 -19.78
C MET A 330 5.77 1.83 -19.40
N ASP A 331 5.72 0.71 -18.67
CA ASP A 331 6.90 -0.08 -18.33
C ASP A 331 6.66 -1.57 -18.59
N ARG A 332 7.65 -2.21 -19.22
CA ARG A 332 7.71 -3.66 -19.47
C ARG A 332 9.10 -4.23 -19.20
N SER A 333 9.89 -3.55 -18.34
CA SER A 333 11.34 -3.78 -18.19
C SER A 333 11.74 -5.07 -17.49
N GLY A 334 10.81 -5.84 -16.91
CA GLY A 334 11.19 -7.08 -16.22
C GLY A 334 10.02 -7.86 -15.65
N TRP A 335 10.32 -8.65 -14.62
CA TRP A 335 9.35 -9.47 -13.89
C TRP A 335 8.71 -8.70 -12.73
N THR A 336 7.49 -9.08 -12.40
CA THR A 336 6.81 -8.74 -11.13
C THR A 336 6.80 -9.98 -10.24
N TYR A 337 6.88 -9.77 -8.91
CA TYR A 337 6.95 -10.85 -7.94
C TYR A 337 5.84 -10.78 -6.88
N ARG A 338 5.20 -11.92 -6.59
CA ARG A 338 4.24 -12.06 -5.49
C ARG A 338 4.45 -13.38 -4.74
N TRP A 339 4.46 -13.32 -3.42
CA TRP A 339 4.43 -14.52 -2.58
C TRP A 339 2.98 -15.01 -2.42
N GLU A 340 2.57 -15.90 -3.30
CA GLU A 340 1.21 -16.45 -3.30
C GLU A 340 1.05 -17.52 -2.20
N GLY A 341 0.57 -17.11 -1.02
CA GLY A 341 0.38 -17.98 0.14
C GLY A 341 -0.62 -19.13 -0.08
N GLY A 342 -1.62 -18.92 -0.93
CA GLY A 342 -2.66 -19.90 -1.26
C GLY A 342 -2.23 -21.01 -2.23
N GLY A 343 -0.97 -21.02 -2.68
CA GLY A 343 -0.48 -22.00 -3.65
C GLY A 343 -0.16 -21.39 -5.01
N VAL A 344 0.60 -22.15 -5.81
CA VAL A 344 0.91 -21.83 -7.21
C VAL A 344 0.08 -22.76 -8.09
N GLU A 345 -0.45 -22.25 -9.18
CA GLU A 345 -1.35 -22.99 -10.09
C GLU A 345 -0.96 -22.68 -11.53
N GLY A 346 -0.28 -23.63 -12.17
CA GLY A 346 0.12 -23.58 -13.59
C GLY A 346 0.58 -22.20 -14.06
N PHE A 347 -0.06 -21.70 -15.13
CA PHE A 347 0.14 -20.35 -15.65
C PHE A 347 -0.71 -19.27 -14.97
N VAL A 348 -1.78 -19.64 -14.27
CA VAL A 348 -2.80 -18.70 -13.80
C VAL A 348 -2.39 -18.02 -12.49
N ARG A 349 -1.51 -18.66 -11.71
CA ARG A 349 -0.99 -18.15 -10.43
C ARG A 349 0.48 -18.54 -10.21
N THR A 350 1.39 -17.70 -10.67
CA THR A 350 2.85 -17.84 -10.50
C THR A 350 3.39 -16.85 -9.47
N GLN A 351 4.62 -17.08 -9.00
CA GLN A 351 5.30 -16.14 -8.08
C GLN A 351 6.15 -15.11 -8.82
N GLU A 352 6.51 -15.40 -10.07
CA GLU A 352 7.23 -14.53 -10.98
C GLU A 352 6.42 -14.47 -12.29
N PHE A 353 6.06 -13.26 -12.74
CA PHE A 353 5.24 -13.08 -13.94
C PHE A 353 5.61 -11.82 -14.72
N ARG A 354 5.27 -11.84 -16.02
CA ARG A 354 5.43 -10.71 -16.93
C ARG A 354 4.19 -9.82 -16.94
N ARG A 355 4.44 -8.53 -17.11
CA ARG A 355 3.42 -7.51 -17.23
C ARG A 355 3.89 -6.27 -17.98
N ILE A 356 2.97 -5.67 -18.73
CA ILE A 356 3.06 -4.26 -19.15
C ILE A 356 2.24 -3.42 -18.18
N GLU A 357 2.86 -2.44 -17.53
CA GLU A 357 2.19 -1.52 -16.61
C GLU A 357 2.07 -0.15 -17.28
N LEU A 358 0.85 0.29 -17.55
CA LEU A 358 0.55 1.67 -17.97
C LEU A 358 0.26 2.50 -16.72
N VAL A 359 0.88 3.65 -16.57
CA VAL A 359 0.69 4.56 -15.43
C VAL A 359 0.53 5.99 -15.90
N PHE A 360 -0.35 6.74 -15.22
CA PHE A 360 -0.67 8.08 -15.64
C PHE A 360 -1.11 8.97 -14.48
N ILE A 361 -0.87 10.28 -14.64
CA ILE A 361 -1.23 11.35 -13.71
C ILE A 361 -1.85 12.51 -14.48
N GLY A 362 -2.94 13.09 -13.97
CA GLY A 362 -3.68 14.12 -14.68
C GLY A 362 -4.79 14.76 -13.86
N ALA A 363 -5.60 15.59 -14.52
CA ALA A 363 -6.85 16.05 -13.94
C ALA A 363 -7.81 14.85 -13.73
N PRO A 364 -8.72 14.90 -12.75
CA PRO A 364 -9.62 13.78 -12.43
C PRO A 364 -10.31 13.15 -13.65
N MET A 365 -10.90 13.98 -14.51
CA MET A 365 -11.61 13.52 -15.71
C MET A 365 -10.68 12.95 -16.79
N ASP A 366 -9.46 13.47 -16.91
CA ASP A 366 -8.48 12.90 -17.84
C ASP A 366 -8.04 11.51 -17.39
N VAL A 367 -7.84 11.30 -16.09
CA VAL A 367 -7.46 9.99 -15.53
C VAL A 367 -8.56 8.96 -15.78
N VAL A 368 -9.83 9.31 -15.52
CA VAL A 368 -10.97 8.41 -15.82
C VAL A 368 -11.05 8.12 -17.32
N ARG A 369 -10.95 9.16 -18.16
CA ARG A 369 -10.98 9.01 -19.62
C ARG A 369 -9.86 8.10 -20.14
N ILE A 370 -8.62 8.29 -19.70
CA ILE A 370 -7.49 7.44 -20.10
C ILE A 370 -7.74 5.98 -19.72
N ARG A 371 -8.24 5.72 -18.50
CA ARG A 371 -8.58 4.38 -18.04
C ARG A 371 -9.65 3.74 -18.93
N ASP A 372 -10.69 4.48 -19.28
CA ASP A 372 -11.78 4.00 -20.13
C ASP A 372 -11.33 3.79 -21.59
N GLU A 373 -10.49 4.66 -22.13
CA GLU A 373 -9.88 4.48 -23.46
C GLU A 373 -8.98 3.23 -23.51
N VAL A 374 -8.20 2.95 -22.45
CA VAL A 374 -7.42 1.71 -22.33
C VAL A 374 -8.34 0.49 -22.24
N ARG A 375 -9.43 0.57 -21.46
CA ARG A 375 -10.43 -0.50 -21.34
C ARG A 375 -11.01 -0.86 -22.71
N ASP A 376 -11.52 0.13 -23.43
CA ASP A 376 -12.23 -0.09 -24.69
C ASP A 376 -11.30 -0.69 -25.75
N LYS A 377 -10.08 -0.18 -25.88
CA LYS A 377 -9.06 -0.75 -26.77
C LYS A 377 -8.58 -2.14 -26.35
N SER A 378 -8.58 -2.44 -25.05
CA SER A 378 -8.26 -3.78 -24.56
C SER A 378 -9.35 -4.78 -24.93
N ILE A 379 -10.63 -4.38 -24.83
CA ILE A 379 -11.76 -5.20 -25.29
C ILE A 379 -11.66 -5.47 -26.78
N GLU A 380 -11.42 -4.45 -27.61
CA GLU A 380 -11.19 -4.60 -29.05
C GLU A 380 -10.07 -5.62 -29.35
N LEU A 381 -8.95 -5.55 -28.62
CA LEU A 381 -7.83 -6.48 -28.79
C LEU A 381 -8.20 -7.91 -28.38
N VAL A 382 -8.92 -8.10 -27.27
CA VAL A 382 -9.38 -9.41 -26.80
C VAL A 382 -10.33 -10.05 -27.81
N GLU A 383 -11.25 -9.27 -28.39
CA GLU A 383 -12.15 -9.71 -29.47
C GLU A 383 -11.40 -10.03 -30.76
N GLN A 384 -10.42 -9.21 -31.15
CA GLN A 384 -9.54 -9.46 -32.29
C GLN A 384 -8.71 -10.74 -32.12
N LEU A 385 -8.39 -11.11 -30.88
CA LEU A 385 -7.74 -12.37 -30.52
C LEU A 385 -8.73 -13.53 -30.39
N GLY A 386 -10.02 -13.33 -30.64
CA GLY A 386 -11.03 -14.39 -30.61
C GLY A 386 -11.23 -15.01 -29.23
N MET A 387 -10.97 -14.26 -28.15
CA MET A 387 -11.11 -14.76 -26.78
C MET A 387 -12.47 -14.36 -26.19
N GLU A 388 -13.14 -15.31 -25.54
CA GLU A 388 -14.33 -15.02 -24.73
C GLU A 388 -13.94 -14.25 -23.46
N TRP A 389 -14.65 -13.14 -23.21
CA TRP A 389 -14.27 -12.16 -22.19
C TRP A 389 -15.46 -11.59 -21.42
N ARG A 390 -15.19 -11.11 -20.20
CA ARG A 390 -16.13 -10.32 -19.40
C ARG A 390 -15.40 -9.19 -18.66
N LEU A 391 -16.12 -8.11 -18.40
CA LEU A 391 -15.67 -6.94 -17.67
C LEU A 391 -16.37 -6.91 -16.31
N LEU A 392 -15.60 -6.75 -15.24
CA LEU A 392 -16.11 -6.68 -13.88
C LEU A 392 -15.78 -5.34 -13.24
N VAL A 393 -16.66 -4.86 -12.37
CA VAL A 393 -16.29 -3.90 -11.34
C VAL A 393 -15.76 -4.70 -10.14
N ALA A 394 -14.52 -4.39 -9.76
CA ALA A 394 -13.77 -5.15 -8.75
C ALA A 394 -13.33 -4.27 -7.57
N THR A 395 -12.90 -4.94 -6.50
CA THR A 395 -12.31 -4.27 -5.34
C THR A 395 -10.89 -3.80 -5.68
N PRO A 396 -10.55 -2.51 -5.49
CA PRO A 396 -9.24 -2.01 -5.85
C PRO A 396 -8.11 -2.68 -5.07
N PHE A 397 -6.99 -2.98 -5.73
CA PHE A 397 -5.85 -3.68 -5.10
C PHE A 397 -5.24 -2.92 -3.90
N TYR A 398 -5.38 -1.60 -3.88
CA TYR A 398 -4.89 -0.69 -2.84
C TYR A 398 -5.94 -0.43 -1.73
N LEU A 399 -7.09 -1.10 -1.77
CA LEU A 399 -8.20 -0.95 -0.82
C LEU A 399 -8.90 -2.30 -0.60
N ARG A 400 -8.31 -3.27 0.13
CA ARG A 400 -9.00 -4.55 0.38
C ARG A 400 -10.14 -4.46 1.39
N GLY A 401 -10.23 -3.36 2.16
CA GLY A 401 -11.35 -3.06 3.06
C GLY A 401 -12.41 -2.09 2.50
N GLY A 402 -12.23 -1.59 1.26
CA GLY A 402 -13.15 -0.68 0.60
C GLY A 402 -14.33 -1.41 -0.03
N GLY A 403 -15.54 -0.88 0.12
CA GLY A 403 -16.69 -1.38 -0.64
C GLY A 403 -16.61 -0.99 -2.11
N ILE A 404 -17.19 -1.81 -2.99
CA ILE A 404 -17.51 -1.39 -4.36
C ILE A 404 -18.56 -0.27 -4.27
N GLU A 405 -18.37 0.86 -4.96
CA GLU A 405 -19.36 1.95 -5.00
C GLU A 405 -20.70 1.41 -5.55
N GLU A 406 -21.83 1.80 -4.93
CA GLU A 406 -23.15 1.25 -5.28
C GLU A 406 -23.60 1.65 -6.68
N ASP A 407 -23.19 2.82 -7.14
CA ASP A 407 -23.50 3.35 -8.48
C ASP A 407 -22.35 3.08 -9.46
N ILE A 408 -22.54 2.03 -10.25
CA ILE A 408 -21.63 1.57 -11.31
C ILE A 408 -22.03 2.10 -12.70
N SER A 409 -23.09 2.91 -12.80
CA SER A 409 -23.55 3.47 -14.08
C SER A 409 -22.67 4.62 -14.57
N ASP A 410 -21.92 5.22 -13.65
CA ASP A 410 -20.99 6.32 -13.91
C ASP A 410 -19.55 5.82 -13.75
N SER A 411 -18.76 5.83 -14.83
CA SER A 411 -17.39 5.33 -14.78
C SER A 411 -16.48 6.17 -13.89
N THR A 412 -16.82 7.43 -13.59
CA THR A 412 -16.05 8.30 -12.67
C THR A 412 -16.12 7.84 -11.20
N LYS A 413 -17.10 6.99 -10.89
CA LYS A 413 -17.32 6.35 -9.59
C LYS A 413 -16.64 5.00 -9.46
N VAL A 414 -16.31 4.36 -10.58
CA VAL A 414 -15.64 3.07 -10.58
C VAL A 414 -14.14 3.22 -10.38
N ALA A 415 -13.65 2.75 -9.22
CA ALA A 415 -12.23 2.74 -8.91
C ALA A 415 -11.46 1.70 -9.74
N THR A 416 -11.99 0.47 -9.86
CA THR A 416 -11.30 -0.62 -10.57
C THR A 416 -12.26 -1.39 -11.48
N TYR A 417 -11.81 -1.62 -12.72
CA TYR A 417 -12.36 -2.66 -13.58
C TYR A 417 -11.33 -3.78 -13.76
N ASP A 418 -11.80 -5.01 -13.84
CA ASP A 418 -10.98 -6.15 -14.27
C ASP A 418 -11.56 -6.73 -15.57
N ILE A 419 -10.70 -7.06 -16.54
CA ILE A 419 -11.06 -7.87 -17.70
C ILE A 419 -10.62 -9.30 -17.42
N GLU A 420 -11.59 -10.20 -17.53
CA GLU A 420 -11.37 -11.63 -17.40
C GLU A 420 -11.65 -12.35 -18.72
N VAL A 421 -10.90 -13.43 -18.97
CA VAL A 421 -11.12 -14.33 -20.11
C VAL A 421 -11.44 -15.73 -19.66
N ARG A 422 -12.19 -16.45 -20.49
CA ARG A 422 -12.63 -17.81 -20.19
C ARG A 422 -11.45 -18.79 -20.14
N LEU A 423 -11.51 -19.72 -19.19
CA LEU A 423 -10.66 -20.92 -19.12
C LEU A 423 -11.52 -22.18 -19.35
N PRO A 424 -11.68 -22.64 -20.61
CA PRO A 424 -12.60 -23.73 -20.94
C PRO A 424 -12.34 -25.05 -20.21
N TYR A 425 -11.06 -25.37 -19.93
CA TYR A 425 -10.64 -26.66 -19.35
C TYR A 425 -11.06 -26.86 -17.89
N LYS A 426 -11.38 -25.78 -17.16
CA LYS A 426 -11.79 -25.85 -15.75
C LYS A 426 -13.07 -25.06 -15.45
N GLU A 427 -13.77 -24.64 -16.49
CA GLU A 427 -14.99 -23.86 -16.42
C GLU A 427 -14.90 -22.60 -15.54
N ASP A 428 -13.76 -21.90 -15.56
CA ASP A 428 -13.51 -20.70 -14.76
C ASP A 428 -13.17 -19.46 -15.61
N TRP A 429 -12.90 -18.33 -14.98
CA TRP A 429 -12.48 -17.07 -15.59
C TRP A 429 -11.13 -16.61 -15.02
N LEU A 430 -10.31 -16.00 -15.86
CA LEU A 430 -8.97 -15.53 -15.50
C LEU A 430 -8.85 -14.03 -15.72
N GLU A 431 -8.55 -13.28 -14.66
CA GLU A 431 -8.22 -11.84 -14.74
C GLU A 431 -6.89 -11.64 -15.45
N ILE A 432 -6.92 -10.95 -16.59
CA ILE A 432 -5.75 -10.69 -17.46
C ILE A 432 -5.34 -9.21 -17.46
N LEU A 433 -6.22 -8.32 -17.02
CA LEU A 433 -6.01 -6.89 -16.99
C LEU A 433 -6.80 -6.25 -15.85
N SER A 434 -6.13 -5.43 -15.05
CA SER A 434 -6.75 -4.57 -14.04
C SER A 434 -6.57 -3.09 -14.39
N LEU A 435 -7.66 -2.31 -14.30
CA LEU A 435 -7.80 -0.93 -14.77
C LEU A 435 -8.21 -0.02 -13.61
N ASN A 436 -7.29 0.79 -13.09
CA ASN A 436 -7.42 1.44 -11.79
C ASN A 436 -7.37 2.97 -11.88
N VAL A 437 -8.28 3.63 -11.15
CA VAL A 437 -8.29 5.07 -10.87
C VAL A 437 -8.09 5.27 -9.38
N HIS A 438 -6.88 5.69 -9.00
CA HIS A 438 -6.47 5.81 -7.60
C HIS A 438 -6.98 7.08 -6.91
N ARG A 439 -7.63 7.97 -7.68
CA ARG A 439 -8.01 9.32 -7.25
C ARG A 439 -6.78 10.05 -6.68
N GLY A 440 -6.94 10.79 -5.59
CA GLY A 440 -5.86 11.49 -4.89
C GLY A 440 -4.99 10.63 -3.97
N LYS A 441 -5.19 9.31 -3.88
CA LYS A 441 -4.57 8.48 -2.84
C LYS A 441 -3.04 8.49 -2.89
N PHE A 442 -2.45 8.15 -4.05
CA PHE A 442 -1.00 8.19 -4.22
C PHE A 442 -0.46 9.63 -4.33
N VAL A 443 -1.28 10.59 -4.75
CA VAL A 443 -0.92 12.02 -4.73
C VAL A 443 -0.67 12.50 -3.30
N GLU A 444 -1.53 12.11 -2.37
CA GLU A 444 -1.39 12.44 -0.95
C GLU A 444 -0.18 11.74 -0.32
N THR A 445 -0.05 10.41 -0.48
CA THR A 445 1.01 9.66 0.21
C THR A 445 2.41 9.96 -0.31
N PHE A 446 2.55 10.27 -1.60
CA PHE A 446 3.80 10.72 -2.21
C PHE A 446 3.98 12.25 -2.17
N LYS A 447 3.05 12.98 -1.53
CA LYS A 447 3.12 14.44 -1.33
C LYS A 447 3.31 15.22 -2.64
N ILE A 448 2.64 14.77 -3.70
CA ILE A 448 2.60 15.45 -4.99
C ILE A 448 1.67 16.66 -4.87
N LYS A 449 2.10 17.82 -5.36
CA LYS A 449 1.33 19.07 -5.26
C LYS A 449 0.99 19.62 -6.63
N GLU A 450 -0.11 20.34 -6.74
CA GLU A 450 -0.46 21.13 -7.92
C GLU A 450 -0.22 22.62 -7.63
N VAL A 451 0.37 23.37 -8.57
CA VAL A 451 0.78 24.77 -8.36
C VAL A 451 -0.32 25.72 -7.89
N LYS A 452 -1.58 25.49 -8.30
CA LYS A 452 -2.76 26.28 -7.93
C LYS A 452 -3.64 25.57 -6.90
N GLY A 453 -3.19 24.44 -6.35
CA GLY A 453 -3.96 23.63 -5.40
C GLY A 453 -5.16 22.90 -6.02
N ARG A 454 -5.20 22.74 -7.35
CA ARG A 454 -6.23 21.95 -8.03
C ARG A 454 -6.03 20.46 -7.78
N GLU A 455 -7.10 19.71 -7.93
CA GLU A 455 -7.06 18.26 -7.75
C GLU A 455 -6.27 17.57 -8.87
N VAL A 456 -5.45 16.61 -8.47
CA VAL A 456 -4.66 15.76 -9.36
C VAL A 456 -4.94 14.32 -8.96
N TRP A 457 -5.19 13.47 -9.95
CA TRP A 457 -5.41 12.05 -9.76
C TRP A 457 -4.32 11.24 -10.46
N THR A 458 -4.17 10.00 -10.02
CA THR A 458 -3.35 8.99 -10.71
C THR A 458 -4.17 7.77 -11.08
N GLY A 459 -3.74 7.02 -12.07
CA GLY A 459 -4.29 5.72 -12.43
C GLY A 459 -3.22 4.80 -12.99
N CYS A 460 -3.52 3.50 -13.02
CA CYS A 460 -2.69 2.52 -13.70
C CYS A 460 -3.53 1.41 -14.36
N CYS A 461 -2.97 0.78 -15.37
CA CYS A 461 -3.56 -0.36 -16.06
C CYS A 461 -2.49 -1.43 -16.25
N GLY A 462 -2.66 -2.56 -15.55
CA GLY A 462 -1.67 -3.63 -15.50
C GLY A 462 -2.09 -4.82 -16.35
N PHE A 463 -1.39 -5.04 -17.47
CA PHE A 463 -1.61 -6.18 -18.35
C PHE A 463 -0.76 -7.35 -17.89
N GLY A 464 -1.35 -8.37 -17.25
CA GLY A 464 -0.64 -9.57 -16.85
C GLY A 464 -0.33 -10.46 -18.06
N THR A 465 0.73 -10.16 -18.81
CA THR A 465 0.98 -10.78 -20.13
C THR A 465 1.24 -12.29 -20.05
N THR A 466 1.76 -12.79 -18.93
CA THR A 466 1.79 -14.24 -18.65
C THR A 466 0.38 -14.87 -18.63
N ARG A 467 -0.61 -14.16 -18.06
CA ARG A 467 -2.01 -14.60 -18.03
C ARG A 467 -2.73 -14.39 -19.36
N TRP A 468 -2.38 -13.36 -20.15
CA TRP A 468 -2.87 -13.23 -21.52
C TRP A 468 -2.50 -14.45 -22.36
N VAL A 469 -1.24 -14.91 -22.29
CA VAL A 469 -0.80 -16.13 -22.97
C VAL A 469 -1.56 -17.35 -22.46
N ALA A 470 -1.78 -17.46 -21.14
CA ALA A 470 -2.53 -18.55 -20.53
C ALA A 470 -3.97 -18.62 -21.06
N GLY A 471 -4.69 -17.49 -21.06
CA GLY A 471 -6.06 -17.39 -21.57
C GLY A 471 -6.14 -17.68 -23.08
N PHE A 472 -5.20 -17.15 -23.86
CA PHE A 472 -5.13 -17.40 -25.30
C PHE A 472 -4.91 -18.90 -25.59
N LEU A 473 -3.93 -19.54 -24.96
CA LEU A 473 -3.65 -20.96 -25.15
C LEU A 473 -4.79 -21.85 -24.61
N ALA A 474 -5.46 -21.45 -23.53
CA ALA A 474 -6.62 -22.18 -22.99
C ALA A 474 -7.80 -22.25 -23.96
N GLN A 475 -7.92 -21.28 -24.87
CA GLN A 475 -9.02 -21.21 -25.83
C GLN A 475 -8.60 -21.73 -27.22
N HIS A 476 -7.42 -21.36 -27.71
CA HIS A 476 -6.97 -21.67 -29.08
C HIS A 476 -6.00 -22.85 -29.19
N GLY A 477 -5.41 -23.31 -28.09
CA GLY A 477 -4.41 -24.37 -28.09
C GLY A 477 -3.08 -23.99 -28.76
N PHE A 478 -2.31 -25.00 -29.16
CA PHE A 478 -0.90 -24.87 -29.55
C PHE A 478 -0.63 -25.02 -31.05
N ASP A 479 -1.66 -25.12 -31.90
CA ASP A 479 -1.53 -25.19 -33.37
C ASP A 479 -1.65 -23.79 -33.99
N PRO A 480 -0.54 -23.18 -34.46
CA PRO A 480 -0.56 -21.81 -34.97
C PRO A 480 -1.42 -21.63 -36.22
N ASN A 481 -1.72 -22.71 -36.95
CA ASN A 481 -2.58 -22.64 -38.13
C ASN A 481 -4.05 -22.42 -37.78
N ARG A 482 -4.44 -22.68 -36.53
CA ARG A 482 -5.79 -22.49 -36.00
C ARG A 482 -5.94 -21.18 -35.23
N TRP A 483 -4.86 -20.42 -35.06
CA TRP A 483 -4.90 -19.14 -34.37
C TRP A 483 -5.58 -18.06 -35.23
N PRO A 484 -6.19 -17.04 -34.59
CA PRO A 484 -6.74 -15.88 -35.29
C PRO A 484 -5.70 -15.22 -36.21
N GLU A 485 -6.15 -14.71 -37.36
CA GLU A 485 -5.27 -14.11 -38.37
C GLU A 485 -4.46 -12.94 -37.81
N SER A 486 -5.08 -12.16 -36.92
CA SER A 486 -4.51 -11.00 -36.26
C SER A 486 -3.19 -11.28 -35.55
N ILE A 487 -3.07 -12.44 -34.89
CA ILE A 487 -1.85 -12.85 -34.19
C ILE A 487 -0.97 -13.75 -35.05
N ARG A 488 -1.58 -14.62 -35.86
CA ARG A 488 -0.85 -15.53 -36.77
C ARG A 488 0.03 -14.75 -37.76
N GLY A 489 -0.51 -13.69 -38.37
CA GLY A 489 0.23 -12.83 -39.29
C GLY A 489 1.39 -12.07 -38.62
N ARG A 490 1.26 -11.73 -37.34
CA ARG A 490 2.33 -11.05 -36.57
C ARG A 490 3.41 -12.01 -36.06
N ILE A 491 3.04 -13.22 -35.67
CA ILE A 491 3.98 -14.23 -35.20
C ILE A 491 4.86 -14.73 -36.34
N GLY A 492 4.26 -14.98 -37.51
CA GLY A 492 4.93 -15.67 -38.61
C GLY A 492 5.23 -17.12 -38.24
N GLN A 493 6.47 -17.56 -38.44
CA GLN A 493 6.88 -18.92 -38.07
C GLN A 493 7.29 -19.00 -36.60
N LEU A 494 6.70 -19.95 -35.85
CA LEU A 494 7.15 -20.22 -34.49
C LEU A 494 8.55 -20.84 -34.48
N PRO A 495 9.43 -20.41 -33.54
CA PRO A 495 10.71 -21.06 -33.32
C PRO A 495 10.51 -22.47 -32.74
N LYS A 496 11.48 -23.35 -32.98
CA LYS A 496 11.53 -24.67 -32.37
C LYS A 496 11.93 -24.56 -30.89
N VAL A 497 11.55 -25.57 -30.11
CA VAL A 497 11.95 -25.75 -28.70
C VAL A 497 13.45 -25.98 -28.61
#